data_AF-A0A3P7EBE1-F1
#
_entry.id   AF-A0A3P7EBE1-F1
#
_cell.length_a   1.000
_cell.length_b   1.000
_cell.length_c   1.000
_cell.angle_alpha   90.00
_cell.angle_beta   90.00
_cell.angle_gamma   90.00
#
_symmetry.space_group_name_H-M   'P 1'
#
loop_
_entity.id
_entity.type
_entity.pdbx_description
1 polymer ?
#
loop_
_entity_poly.entity_id
_entity_poly.type
_entity_poly.pdbx_seq_one_letter_code
_entity_poly.pdbx_strand_id
1 'polypeptide(L)' 'MINAQTKNLFQSYPLKNLTWIMKTDRPYIQINAKPDVDLTLSTPQASHINSLLTRLRNAAE' A
#
# COMPACT_ATOMS: atom_id res chain seq x y z
N MET A 1 3.49 7.68 1.47
CA MET A 1 2.80 7.97 2.73
C MET A 1 2.98 9.42 3.09
N ILE A 2 1.85 10.09 3.34
CA ILE A 2 1.78 11.50 3.73
C ILE A 2 1.29 11.54 5.17
N ASN A 3 1.90 12.38 6.01
CA ASN A 3 1.42 12.58 7.36
C ASN A 3 0.06 13.30 7.30
N ALA A 4 -0.96 12.71 7.89
CA ALA A 4 -2.33 13.22 7.77
C ALA A 4 -2.52 14.62 8.38
N GLN A 5 -1.75 14.97 9.42
CA GLN A 5 -1.81 16.25 10.11
C GLN A 5 -0.98 17.31 9.38
N THR A 6 0.30 17.04 9.14
CA THR A 6 1.24 18.04 8.58
C THR A 6 1.21 18.12 7.06
N LYS A 7 0.58 17.15 6.39
CA LYS A 7 0.57 17.00 4.92
C LYS A 7 1.95 16.78 4.29
N ASN A 8 2.98 16.52 5.10
CA ASN A 8 4.32 16.23 4.60
C ASN A 8 4.39 14.79 4.05
N LEU A 9 4.94 14.65 2.84
CA LEU A 9 5.35 13.37 2.30
C LEU A 9 6.61 12.90 3.04
N PHE A 10 6.52 11.79 3.76
CA PHE A 10 7.65 11.27 4.54
C PHE A 10 8.21 9.95 3.99
N GLN A 11 7.47 9.27 3.11
CA GLN A 11 7.94 8.03 2.49
C GLN A 11 7.27 7.82 1.14
N SER A 12 8.02 7.36 0.14
CA SER A 12 7.49 6.98 -1.17
C SER A 12 8.24 5.76 -1.68
N TYR A 13 7.55 4.94 -2.48
CA TYR A 13 8.11 3.73 -3.08
C TYR A 13 7.64 3.61 -4.52
N PRO A 14 8.53 3.22 -5.46
CA PRO A 14 8.12 2.88 -6.81
C PRO A 14 7.17 1.69 -6.80
N LEU A 15 6.02 1.79 -7.49
CA LEU A 15 5.00 0.73 -7.54
C LEU A 15 5.58 -0.62 -8.00
N LYS A 16 6.49 -0.61 -8.98
CA LYS A 16 7.16 -1.80 -9.52
C LYS A 16 7.93 -2.64 -8.48
N ASN A 17 8.31 -2.03 -7.36
CA ASN A 17 9.07 -2.69 -6.29
C ASN A 17 8.16 -3.12 -5.13
N LEU A 18 6.87 -2.83 -5.19
CA LEU A 18 5.92 -3.16 -4.12
C LEU A 18 5.29 -4.52 -4.38
N THR A 19 5.25 -5.33 -3.33
CA THR A 19 4.29 -6.43 -3.22
C THR A 19 3.33 -6.12 -2.08
N TRP A 20 2.11 -6.66 -2.16
CA TRP A 20 1.11 -6.42 -1.14
C TRP A 20 0.17 -7.61 -1.00
N ILE A 21 -0.34 -7.78 0.21
CA ILE A 21 -1.31 -8.81 0.57
C ILE A 21 -2.44 -8.12 1.34
N MET A 22 -3.64 -8.19 0.80
CA MET A 22 -4.85 -7.81 1.53
C MET A 22 -5.29 -8.99 2.41
N LYS A 23 -5.62 -8.70 3.67
CA LYS A 23 -6.20 -9.67 4.59
C LYS A 23 -7.69 -9.35 4.73
N THR A 24 -8.54 -10.33 4.44
CA THR A 24 -10.00 -10.12 4.38
C THR A 24 -10.68 -10.27 5.73
N ASP A 25 -10.03 -10.95 6.69
CA ASP A 25 -10.51 -11.21 8.04
C ASP A 25 -10.49 -9.97 8.93
N ARG A 26 -9.53 -9.07 8.70
CA ARG A 26 -9.46 -7.76 9.32
C ARG A 26 -9.06 -6.78 8.23
N PRO A 27 -9.73 -5.62 8.08
CA PRO A 27 -9.51 -4.74 6.94
C PRO A 27 -8.14 -4.04 7.03
N TYR A 28 -7.08 -4.78 6.69
CA TYR A 28 -5.74 -4.27 6.57
C TYR A 28 -5.05 -4.82 5.31
N ILE A 29 -4.09 -4.04 4.81
CA ILE A 29 -3.22 -4.39 3.70
C ILE A 29 -1.77 -4.31 4.19
N GLN A 30 -1.03 -5.39 4.02
CA GLN A 30 0.41 -5.42 4.25
C GLN A 30 1.09 -5.12 2.91
N ILE A 31 2.00 -4.16 2.90
CA ILE A 31 2.78 -3.71 1.74
C ILE A 31 4.25 -3.95 2.07
N ASN A 32 4.90 -4.81 1.30
CA ASN A 32 6.34 -5.05 1.40
C ASN A 32 7.04 -4.13 0.40
N ALA A 33 7.89 -3.24 0.91
CA ALA A 33 8.50 -2.19 0.09
C ALA A 33 9.98 -2.43 -0.26
N LYS A 34 10.70 -3.11 0.63
CA LYS A 34 12.06 -3.63 0.47
C LYS A 34 12.27 -4.72 1.53
N PRO A 35 13.35 -5.52 1.45
CA PRO A 35 13.72 -6.40 2.56
C PRO A 35 13.72 -5.62 3.89
N ASP A 36 13.11 -6.23 4.91
CA ASP A 36 12.97 -5.70 6.27
C ASP A 36 12.11 -4.44 6.43
N VAL A 37 11.39 -4.00 5.39
CA VAL A 37 10.44 -2.89 5.50
C VAL A 37 9.06 -3.27 4.98
N ASP A 38 8.23 -3.58 5.97
CA ASP A 38 6.82 -3.87 5.81
C ASP A 38 5.98 -2.74 6.38
N LEU A 39 4.96 -2.34 5.63
CA LEU A 39 3.96 -1.38 6.07
C LEU A 39 2.63 -2.10 6.20
N THR A 40 2.01 -2.01 7.37
CA THR A 40 0.65 -2.50 7.57
C THR A 40 -0.31 -1.33 7.70
N LEU A 41 -1.22 -1.19 6.75
CA LEU A 41 -2.28 -0.18 6.78
C LEU A 41 -3.57 -0.84 7.25
N SER A 42 -4.00 -0.54 8.47
CA SER A 42 -5.33 -0.90 8.96
C SER A 42 -6.34 0.17 8.53
N THR A 43 -7.24 -0.18 7.60
CA THR A 43 -8.21 0.75 7.04
C THR A 43 -9.41 0.02 6.44
N PRO A 44 -10.65 0.49 6.67
CA PRO A 44 -11.83 -0.07 6.02
C PRO A 44 -11.76 -0.02 4.49
N GLN A 45 -10.88 0.81 3.92
CA GLN A 45 -10.65 0.95 2.49
C GLN A 45 -9.63 -0.05 1.92
N ALA A 46 -9.17 -1.05 2.69
CA ALA A 46 -8.13 -1.99 2.26
C ALA A 46 -8.44 -2.66 0.91
N SER A 47 -9.71 -3.06 0.69
CA SER A 47 -10.17 -3.63 -0.59
C SER A 47 -10.07 -2.65 -1.76
N HIS A 48 -10.44 -1.40 -1.54
CA HIS A 48 -10.32 -0.35 -2.55
C HIS A 48 -8.85 -0.08 -2.91
N ILE A 49 -7.98 0.02 -1.90
CA ILE A 49 -6.53 0.22 -2.09
C ILE A 49 -5.94 -0.95 -2.87
N ASN A 50 -6.24 -2.19 -2.49
CA ASN A 50 -5.77 -3.39 -3.20
C ASN A 50 -6.20 -3.37 -4.68
N SER A 51 -7.45 -3.04 -4.95
CA SER A 51 -7.99 -2.97 -6.31
C SER A 51 -7.29 -1.89 -7.14
N LEU A 52 -7.03 -0.72 -6.54
CA LEU A 52 -6.31 0.37 -7.19
C LEU A 52 -4.86 0.00 -7.49
N LEU A 53 -4.11 -0.53 -6.51
CA LEU A 53 -2.72 -0.95 -6.70
C LEU A 53 -2.59 -2.02 -7.79
N THR A 54 -3.51 -2.98 -7.82
CA THR A 54 -3.55 -4.03 -8.85
C THR A 54 -3.78 -3.45 -10.24
N ARG A 55 -4.76 -2.55 -10.40
CA ARG A 55 -5.03 -1.87 -11.67
C ARG A 55 -3.83 -1.04 -12.15
N LEU A 56 -3.19 -0.31 -11.24
CA LEU A 56 -2.04 0.53 -11.57
C LEU A 56 -0.82 -0.30 -11.96
N ARG A 57 -0.59 -1.46 -11.34
CA ARG A 57 0.50 -2.37 -11.72
C ARG A 57 0.29 -2.92 -13.12
N ASN A 58 -0.91 -3.40 -13.42
CA ASN A 58 -1.24 -3.94 -14.74
C ASN A 58 -1.25 -2.88 -15.86
N ALA A 59 -1.36 -1.59 -15.52
CA ALA A 59 -1.27 -0.50 -16.48
C ALA A 59 0.17 0.01 -16.70
N ALA A 60 1.10 -0.38 -15.84
CA ALA A 60 2.52 -0.02 -15.92
C ALA A 60 3.37 -1.12 -16.58
N GLU A 61 2.79 -2.31 -16.77
CA GLU A 61 3.31 -3.41 -17.59
C GLU A 61 2.83 -3.26 -19.04
#